data_AF-K4LZ93-F1
#
_entry.id   AF-K4LZ93-F1
#
_cell.length_a   1.000
_cell.length_b   1.000
_cell.length_c   1.000
_cell.angle_alpha   90.00
_cell.angle_beta   90.00
_cell.angle_gamma   90.00
#
_symmetry.space_group_name_H-M   'P 1'
#
loop_
_entity.id
_entity.type
_entity.pdbx_description
1 polymer ?
#
loop_
_entity_poly.entity_id
_entity_poly.type
_entity_poly.pdbx_seq_one_letter_code
_entity_poly.pdbx_strand_id
1 'polypeptide(L)'
;YRGAGRPEASYLIERMMETAARQLKVDPAALRKANFITQFPHQTPVIMAYDIGDFNASLDAAMKAIDYAGFAGRKAQAKAQGKLRGIGVSCYIEACGIAPSKAVGSLGAGVGLWESAEVRVNPVGTIEILTGSHSHGQGHETTFCQLVADRLGVPISQVSIVHGDTDKVQFGMGTYGSRSAAVGLTAILKAMEKMEAKAKKIAAHALEASEADIVIENGEFKVTGTDKAIALPMVALAAYTAHNLPDGMEPGLKESAFYDPTNFTFPAGAYICELEVDAATGKTS
;
A
#
# COMPACT_ATOMS: atom_id res chain seq x y z
N TYR A 1 5.40 18.66 -3.30
CA TYR A 1 3.95 18.79 -3.12
C TYR A 1 3.30 17.42 -3.34
N ARG A 2 2.28 17.02 -2.56
CA ARG A 2 1.71 15.65 -2.56
C ARG A 2 0.27 15.66 -3.06
N GLY A 3 -0.12 14.66 -3.86
CA GLY A 3 -1.53 14.39 -4.19
C GLY A 3 -2.02 14.81 -5.58
N ALA A 4 -1.25 15.61 -6.34
CA ALA A 4 -1.50 15.89 -7.76
C ALA A 4 -2.97 16.21 -8.12
N GLY A 5 -3.50 17.35 -7.67
CA GLY A 5 -4.88 17.77 -7.92
C GLY A 5 -5.92 17.23 -6.92
N ARG A 6 -5.58 16.19 -6.15
CA ARG A 6 -6.46 15.62 -5.12
C ARG A 6 -6.60 16.52 -3.89
N PRO A 7 -5.54 17.15 -3.35
CA PRO A 7 -5.71 18.12 -2.27
C PRO A 7 -6.67 19.24 -2.64
N GLU A 8 -6.64 19.69 -3.90
CA GLU A 8 -7.53 20.73 -4.43
C GLU A 8 -8.99 20.23 -4.50
N ALA A 9 -9.21 19.00 -4.97
CA ALA A 9 -10.53 18.37 -4.98
C ALA A 9 -11.09 18.16 -3.57
N SER A 10 -10.30 17.60 -2.65
CA SER A 10 -10.69 17.42 -1.25
C SER A 10 -10.95 18.76 -0.56
N TYR A 11 -10.10 19.75 -0.79
CA TYR A 11 -10.29 21.10 -0.22
C TYR A 11 -11.61 21.71 -0.69
N LEU A 12 -11.91 21.65 -1.99
CA LEU A 12 -13.16 22.18 -2.53
C LEU A 12 -14.38 21.51 -1.88
N ILE A 13 -14.43 20.17 -1.89
CA ILE A 13 -15.56 19.41 -1.34
C ILE A 13 -15.73 19.67 0.16
N GLU A 14 -14.65 19.58 0.93
CA GLU A 14 -14.74 19.71 2.39
C GLU A 14 -15.03 21.15 2.85
N ARG A 15 -14.58 22.16 2.08
CA ARG A 15 -15.00 23.56 2.31
C ARG A 15 -16.47 23.77 1.99
N MET A 16 -16.99 23.16 0.92
CA MET A 16 -18.42 23.22 0.61
C MET A 16 -19.26 22.55 1.71
N MET A 17 -18.83 21.39 2.23
CA MET A 17 -19.51 20.71 3.34
C MET A 17 -19.58 21.58 4.60
N GLU A 18 -18.47 22.23 4.98
CA GLU A 18 -18.45 23.18 6.11
C GLU A 18 -19.38 24.38 5.90
N THR A 19 -19.36 24.99 4.71
CA THR A 19 -20.22 26.13 4.40
C THR A 19 -21.70 25.73 4.38
N ALA A 20 -22.03 24.58 3.79
CA ALA A 20 -23.40 24.06 3.76
C ALA A 20 -23.91 23.78 5.16
N ALA A 21 -23.12 23.13 6.02
CA ALA A 21 -23.49 22.86 7.41
C ALA A 21 -23.86 24.14 8.17
N ARG A 22 -23.07 25.21 8.00
CA ARG A 22 -23.32 26.51 8.63
C ARG A 22 -24.59 27.19 8.11
N GLN A 23 -24.84 27.13 6.80
CA GLN A 23 -26.03 27.71 6.19
C GLN A 23 -27.30 26.95 6.62
N LEU A 24 -27.23 25.62 6.66
CA LEU A 24 -28.31 24.74 7.08
C LEU A 24 -28.48 24.67 8.61
N LYS A 25 -27.54 25.25 9.37
CA LYS A 25 -27.50 25.24 10.84
C LYS A 25 -27.51 23.82 11.43
N VAL A 26 -26.80 22.91 10.78
CA VAL A 26 -26.59 21.53 11.24
C VAL A 26 -25.13 21.31 11.64
N ASP A 27 -24.89 20.28 12.44
CA ASP A 27 -23.52 19.88 12.78
C ASP A 27 -22.76 19.39 11.53
N PRO A 28 -21.52 19.85 11.29
CA PRO A 28 -20.76 19.51 10.09
C PRO A 28 -20.35 18.03 10.01
N ALA A 29 -20.21 17.33 11.15
CA ALA A 29 -19.97 15.89 11.15
C ALA A 29 -21.28 15.13 10.86
N ALA A 30 -22.41 15.57 11.42
CA ALA A 30 -23.72 14.99 11.12
C ALA A 30 -24.09 15.12 9.63
N LEU A 31 -23.82 16.29 9.02
CA LEU A 31 -24.06 16.49 7.58
C LEU A 31 -23.25 15.53 6.72
N ARG A 32 -21.99 15.26 7.09
CA ARG A 32 -21.15 14.27 6.38
C ARG A 32 -21.70 12.86 6.51
N LYS A 33 -22.03 12.42 7.73
CA LYS A 33 -22.61 11.08 7.96
C LYS A 33 -23.89 10.84 7.16
N ALA A 34 -24.75 11.86 7.05
CA ALA A 34 -25.97 11.77 6.27
C ALA A 34 -25.73 11.57 4.75
N ASN A 35 -24.52 11.88 4.26
CA ASN A 35 -24.16 11.84 2.84
C ASN A 35 -23.04 10.83 2.51
N PHE A 36 -22.52 10.09 3.50
CA PHE A 36 -21.48 9.10 3.25
C PHE A 36 -22.01 7.95 2.38
N ILE A 37 -21.13 7.47 1.50
CA ILE A 37 -21.33 6.22 0.78
C ILE A 37 -21.27 5.07 1.79
N THR A 38 -22.26 4.19 1.74
CA THR A 38 -22.42 3.06 2.67
C THR A 38 -22.51 1.70 1.98
N GLN A 39 -22.50 1.69 0.64
CA GLN A 39 -22.59 0.48 -0.17
C GLN A 39 -21.40 0.40 -1.10
N PHE A 40 -20.73 -0.74 -1.12
CA PHE A 40 -19.53 -0.98 -1.91
C PHE A 40 -19.64 -2.31 -2.68
N PRO A 41 -19.04 -2.44 -3.87
CA PRO A 41 -18.31 -1.40 -4.60
C PRO A 41 -19.24 -0.26 -5.05
N HIS A 42 -18.76 0.99 -4.97
CA HIS A 42 -19.52 2.19 -5.33
C HIS A 42 -18.99 2.77 -6.65
N GLN A 43 -19.78 2.67 -7.71
CA GLN A 43 -19.43 3.31 -8.98
C GLN A 43 -19.51 4.84 -8.84
N THR A 44 -18.40 5.52 -9.05
CA THR A 44 -18.38 6.99 -9.04
C THR A 44 -18.92 7.54 -10.37
N PRO A 45 -19.32 8.82 -10.43
CA PRO A 45 -19.63 9.50 -11.69
C PRO A 45 -18.45 9.66 -12.65
N VAL A 46 -17.24 9.24 -12.24
CA VAL A 46 -16.02 9.23 -13.05
C VAL A 46 -15.58 7.77 -13.30
N ILE A 47 -14.35 7.58 -13.75
CA ILE A 47 -13.90 6.32 -14.38
C ILE A 47 -13.76 5.12 -13.41
N MET A 48 -13.59 5.33 -12.11
CA MET A 48 -13.29 4.24 -11.16
C MET A 48 -14.41 4.01 -10.15
N ALA A 49 -14.50 2.78 -9.66
CA ALA A 49 -15.37 2.42 -8.53
C ALA A 49 -14.56 2.37 -7.24
N TYR A 50 -15.11 2.95 -6.17
CA TYR A 50 -14.59 2.72 -4.83
C TYR A 50 -14.83 1.26 -4.44
N ASP A 51 -13.78 0.60 -3.98
CA ASP A 51 -13.75 -0.85 -3.74
C ASP A 51 -14.42 -1.23 -2.42
N ILE A 52 -14.01 -0.61 -1.32
CA ILE A 52 -14.51 -0.83 0.05
C ILE A 52 -14.33 0.43 0.91
N GLY A 53 -15.02 0.51 2.05
CA GLY A 53 -14.78 1.56 3.04
C GLY A 53 -15.71 1.52 4.25
N ASP A 54 -15.25 2.09 5.36
CA ASP A 54 -16.09 2.41 6.52
C ASP A 54 -15.81 3.86 6.98
N PHE A 55 -16.50 4.78 6.32
CA PHE A 55 -16.32 6.22 6.53
C PHE A 55 -16.93 6.69 7.85
N ASN A 56 -18.00 6.01 8.32
CA ASN A 56 -18.59 6.28 9.62
C ASN A 56 -17.59 5.92 10.72
N ALA A 57 -16.99 4.72 10.69
CA ALA A 57 -16.00 4.31 11.69
C ALA A 57 -14.81 5.28 11.77
N SER A 58 -14.33 5.76 10.62
CA SER A 58 -13.22 6.72 10.57
C SER A 58 -13.58 8.05 11.25
N LEU A 59 -14.74 8.61 10.94
CA LEU A 59 -15.20 9.85 11.54
C LEU A 59 -15.53 9.68 13.04
N ASP A 60 -16.15 8.57 13.42
CA ASP A 60 -16.47 8.25 14.82
C ASP A 60 -15.20 8.11 15.67
N ALA A 61 -14.17 7.44 15.16
CA ALA A 61 -12.89 7.33 15.83
C ALA A 61 -12.24 8.71 16.04
N ALA A 62 -12.23 9.56 15.01
CA ALA A 62 -11.68 10.90 15.10
C ALA A 62 -12.47 11.81 16.08
N MET A 63 -13.80 11.76 16.05
CA MET A 63 -14.66 12.52 16.95
C MET A 63 -14.46 12.10 18.41
N LYS A 64 -14.33 10.79 18.66
CA LYS A 64 -14.03 10.26 20.00
C LYS A 64 -12.65 10.72 20.48
N ALA A 65 -11.63 10.65 19.62
CA ALA A 65 -10.26 10.96 19.99
C ALA A 65 -10.05 12.42 20.45
N ILE A 66 -10.79 13.37 19.86
CA ILE A 66 -10.70 14.80 20.21
C ILE A 66 -11.75 15.25 21.24
N ASP A 67 -12.56 14.33 21.78
CA ASP A 67 -13.73 14.67 22.59
C ASP A 67 -14.59 15.75 21.90
N TYR A 68 -15.11 15.40 20.71
CA TYR A 68 -15.89 16.32 19.89
C TYR A 68 -17.14 16.85 20.62
N ALA A 69 -17.78 16.02 21.45
CA ALA A 69 -18.95 16.40 22.24
C ALA A 69 -18.63 17.51 23.27
N GLY A 70 -17.42 17.49 23.86
CA GLY A 70 -16.96 18.52 24.80
C GLY A 70 -16.55 19.85 24.16
N PHE A 71 -16.50 19.96 22.83
CA PHE A 71 -16.02 21.16 22.12
C PHE A 71 -16.77 22.44 22.51
N ALA A 72 -18.08 22.36 22.72
CA ALA A 72 -18.89 23.53 23.10
C ALA A 72 -18.41 24.16 24.42
N GLY A 73 -18.05 23.34 25.41
CA GLY A 73 -17.48 23.81 26.68
C GLY A 73 -16.12 24.46 26.50
N ARG A 74 -15.23 23.83 25.72
CA ARG A 74 -13.89 24.38 25.42
C ARG A 74 -13.98 25.71 24.66
N LYS A 75 -14.92 25.82 23.72
CA LYS A 75 -15.18 27.07 22.99
C LYS A 75 -15.65 28.20 23.92
N ALA A 76 -16.52 27.90 24.89
CA ALA A 76 -16.96 28.87 25.89
C ALA A 76 -15.81 29.33 26.80
N GLN A 77 -14.94 28.40 27.22
CA GLN A 77 -13.75 28.70 28.02
C GLN A 77 -12.78 29.63 27.28
N ALA A 78 -12.48 29.35 26.01
CA ALA A 78 -11.62 30.20 25.18
C ALA A 78 -12.19 31.62 25.05
N LYS A 79 -13.52 31.72 24.83
CA LYS A 79 -14.21 33.02 24.76
C LYS A 79 -14.07 33.80 26.07
N ALA A 80 -14.18 33.15 27.23
CA ALA A 80 -13.99 33.79 28.53
C ALA A 80 -12.56 34.32 28.74
N GLN A 81 -11.58 33.76 28.03
CA GLN A 81 -10.18 34.21 28.03
C GLN A 81 -9.87 35.22 26.91
N GLY A 82 -10.89 35.74 26.23
CA GLY A 82 -10.73 36.71 25.14
C GLY A 82 -10.22 36.12 23.82
N LYS A 83 -10.28 34.79 23.65
CA LYS A 83 -9.80 34.09 22.45
C LYS A 83 -10.94 33.51 21.62
N LEU A 84 -10.69 33.28 20.34
CA LEU A 84 -11.60 32.58 19.44
C LEU A 84 -11.19 31.12 19.35
N ARG A 85 -12.16 30.21 19.23
CA ARG A 85 -11.90 28.78 19.08
C ARG A 85 -12.79 28.17 18.02
N GLY A 86 -12.16 27.41 17.13
CA GLY A 86 -12.79 26.75 15.99
C GLY A 86 -12.48 25.26 15.98
N ILE A 87 -13.38 24.49 15.39
CA ILE A 87 -13.17 23.08 15.05
C ILE A 87 -13.45 22.94 13.56
N GLY A 88 -12.55 22.28 12.85
CA GLY A 88 -12.70 21.95 11.44
C GLY A 88 -12.67 20.44 11.25
N VAL A 89 -13.56 19.94 10.38
CA VAL A 89 -13.62 18.53 10.00
C VAL A 89 -13.25 18.40 8.52
N SER A 90 -12.47 17.39 8.18
CA SER A 90 -12.11 17.03 6.80
C SER A 90 -12.16 15.51 6.64
N CYS A 91 -13.14 15.01 5.91
CA CYS A 91 -13.25 13.62 5.49
C CYS A 91 -12.85 13.51 4.02
N TYR A 92 -11.85 12.68 3.73
CA TYR A 92 -11.30 12.55 2.38
C TYR A 92 -11.35 11.10 1.91
N ILE A 93 -11.39 10.94 0.58
CA ILE A 93 -11.10 9.70 -0.14
C ILE A 93 -10.02 10.07 -1.15
N GLU A 94 -8.91 9.35 -1.14
CA GLU A 94 -7.76 9.63 -2.00
C GLU A 94 -7.60 8.52 -3.03
N ALA A 95 -7.63 8.85 -4.32
CA ALA A 95 -7.28 7.89 -5.37
C ALA A 95 -5.76 7.63 -5.38
N CYS A 96 -5.31 6.52 -4.81
CA CYS A 96 -3.92 6.07 -4.76
C CYS A 96 -3.68 4.91 -5.73
N GLY A 97 -2.42 4.44 -5.84
CA GLY A 97 -2.13 3.28 -6.68
C GLY A 97 -2.37 3.50 -8.17
N ILE A 98 -2.13 4.74 -8.65
CA ILE A 98 -2.33 5.10 -10.06
C ILE A 98 -1.54 4.12 -10.96
N ALA A 99 -2.13 3.46 -11.96
CA ALA A 99 -3.55 3.23 -12.29
C ALA A 99 -3.61 2.16 -13.40
N PRO A 100 -4.78 1.53 -13.67
CA PRO A 100 -4.91 0.60 -14.79
C PRO A 100 -4.53 1.25 -16.12
N SER A 101 -3.60 0.64 -16.85
CA SER A 101 -2.98 1.24 -18.05
C SER A 101 -4.02 1.64 -19.10
N LYS A 102 -5.03 0.79 -19.33
CA LYS A 102 -6.13 1.05 -20.28
C LYS A 102 -6.97 2.26 -19.88
N ALA A 103 -7.24 2.42 -18.59
CA ALA A 103 -8.10 3.49 -18.09
C ALA A 103 -7.40 4.84 -18.13
N VAL A 104 -6.10 4.90 -17.84
CA VAL A 104 -5.36 6.16 -17.98
C VAL A 104 -5.02 6.48 -19.43
N GLY A 105 -4.84 5.46 -20.27
CA GLY A 105 -4.72 5.63 -21.72
C GLY A 105 -5.96 6.30 -22.32
N SER A 106 -7.18 5.92 -21.90
CA SER A 106 -8.41 6.58 -22.37
C SER A 106 -8.56 8.02 -21.87
N LEU A 107 -7.82 8.42 -20.83
CA LEU A 107 -7.74 9.79 -20.32
C LEU A 107 -6.56 10.58 -20.93
N GLY A 108 -5.83 10.00 -21.88
CA GLY A 108 -4.72 10.66 -22.58
C GLY A 108 -3.38 10.61 -21.84
N ALA A 109 -3.20 9.72 -20.86
CA ALA A 109 -1.90 9.53 -20.23
C ALA A 109 -0.86 8.95 -21.21
N GLY A 110 0.33 9.53 -21.26
CA GLY A 110 1.42 9.08 -22.13
C GLY A 110 2.23 7.88 -21.61
N VAL A 111 1.87 7.32 -20.45
CA VAL A 111 2.58 6.21 -19.79
C VAL A 111 1.58 5.20 -19.20
N GLY A 112 2.00 3.94 -19.09
CA GLY A 112 1.13 2.82 -18.71
C GLY A 112 0.84 2.67 -17.21
N LEU A 113 1.60 3.31 -16.31
CA LEU A 113 1.38 3.32 -14.86
C LEU A 113 1.31 1.96 -14.16
N TRP A 114 1.77 0.89 -14.81
CA TRP A 114 2.13 -0.41 -14.25
C TRP A 114 3.45 -0.33 -13.45
N GLU A 115 3.83 -1.38 -12.72
CA GLU A 115 5.17 -1.46 -12.09
C GLU A 115 5.84 -2.81 -12.35
N SER A 116 7.17 -2.85 -12.25
CA SER A 116 7.95 -4.07 -12.36
C SER A 116 8.70 -4.42 -11.07
N ALA A 117 8.92 -5.71 -10.89
CA ALA A 117 9.82 -6.24 -9.87
C ALA A 117 10.45 -7.56 -10.32
N GLU A 118 11.62 -7.83 -9.78
CA GLU A 118 12.32 -9.10 -9.88
C GLU A 118 12.75 -9.51 -8.48
N VAL A 119 12.52 -10.77 -8.13
CA VAL A 119 13.02 -11.38 -6.91
C VAL A 119 14.07 -12.41 -7.30
N ARG A 120 15.26 -12.24 -6.73
CA ARG A 120 16.41 -13.12 -6.96
C ARG A 120 16.85 -13.72 -5.63
N VAL A 121 16.83 -15.03 -5.54
CA VAL A 121 17.49 -15.76 -4.45
C VAL A 121 18.88 -16.13 -4.95
N ASN A 122 19.92 -15.70 -4.26
CA ASN A 122 21.31 -15.99 -4.60
C ASN A 122 21.70 -17.40 -4.14
N PRO A 123 22.79 -18.00 -4.67
CA PRO A 123 23.18 -19.38 -4.34
C PRO A 123 23.39 -19.66 -2.84
N VAL A 124 23.74 -18.63 -2.06
CA VAL A 124 23.95 -18.71 -0.61
C VAL A 124 22.68 -18.44 0.20
N GLY A 125 21.54 -18.22 -0.46
CA GLY A 125 20.24 -17.97 0.17
C GLY A 125 19.92 -16.50 0.46
N THR A 126 20.83 -15.54 0.22
CA THR A 126 20.48 -14.11 0.30
C THR A 126 19.50 -13.72 -0.80
N ILE A 127 18.67 -12.72 -0.55
CA ILE A 127 17.58 -12.33 -1.45
C ILE A 127 17.74 -10.87 -1.87
N GLU A 128 17.61 -10.61 -3.16
CA GLU A 128 17.61 -9.27 -3.75
C GLU A 128 16.26 -9.01 -4.41
N ILE A 129 15.66 -7.87 -4.07
CA ILE A 129 14.47 -7.31 -4.71
C ILE A 129 14.93 -6.21 -5.65
N LEU A 130 14.84 -6.42 -6.96
CA LEU A 130 15.09 -5.39 -7.95
C LEU A 130 13.74 -4.78 -8.33
N THR A 131 13.56 -3.48 -8.14
CA THR A 131 12.24 -2.84 -8.35
C THR A 131 12.35 -1.58 -9.18
N GLY A 132 11.32 -1.34 -9.98
CA GLY A 132 11.12 -0.10 -10.72
C GLY A 132 10.66 1.08 -9.85
N SER A 133 10.25 0.83 -8.59
CA SER A 133 9.96 1.88 -7.61
C SER A 133 11.24 2.48 -7.01
N HIS A 134 11.25 3.77 -6.68
CA HIS A 134 12.44 4.46 -6.15
C HIS A 134 12.18 5.13 -4.79
N SER A 135 13.06 4.85 -3.83
CA SER A 135 12.96 5.39 -2.48
C SER A 135 13.40 6.86 -2.41
N HIS A 136 12.69 7.67 -1.63
CA HIS A 136 12.96 9.10 -1.37
C HIS A 136 12.73 9.43 0.13
N GLY A 137 12.70 8.43 1.02
CA GLY A 137 12.51 8.59 2.48
C GLY A 137 11.22 7.98 3.06
N GLN A 138 10.42 7.33 2.25
CA GLN A 138 9.22 6.55 2.59
C GLN A 138 9.50 5.11 3.11
N GLY A 139 10.75 4.64 3.05
CA GLY A 139 11.18 3.39 3.69
C GLY A 139 10.88 2.12 2.89
N HIS A 140 11.05 2.15 1.57
CA HIS A 140 10.89 0.94 0.74
C HIS A 140 11.89 -0.16 1.14
N GLU A 141 13.12 0.22 1.50
CA GLU A 141 14.19 -0.68 1.94
C GLU A 141 13.80 -1.54 3.14
N THR A 142 12.86 -1.07 3.96
CA THR A 142 12.32 -1.83 5.08
C THR A 142 11.04 -2.55 4.66
N THR A 143 10.05 -1.80 4.18
CA THR A 143 8.70 -2.32 3.95
C THR A 143 8.63 -3.38 2.85
N PHE A 144 9.47 -3.28 1.82
CA PHE A 144 9.51 -4.25 0.72
C PHE A 144 10.23 -5.53 1.16
N CYS A 145 11.32 -5.37 1.92
CA CYS A 145 12.05 -6.48 2.51
C CYS A 145 11.21 -7.24 3.54
N GLN A 146 10.39 -6.55 4.33
CA GLN A 146 9.45 -7.18 5.27
C GLN A 146 8.49 -8.14 4.57
N LEU A 147 7.87 -7.73 3.45
CA LEU A 147 6.97 -8.59 2.69
C LEU A 147 7.64 -9.91 2.29
N VAL A 148 8.85 -9.84 1.75
CA VAL A 148 9.58 -11.03 1.27
C VAL A 148 10.09 -11.88 2.43
N ALA A 149 10.59 -11.23 3.50
CA ALA A 149 11.08 -11.90 4.69
C ALA A 149 9.96 -12.69 5.39
N ASP A 150 8.81 -12.06 5.62
CA ASP A 150 7.65 -12.69 6.25
C ASP A 150 7.13 -13.86 5.42
N ARG A 151 7.08 -13.69 4.09
CA ARG A 151 6.53 -14.69 3.18
C ARG A 151 7.41 -15.95 3.05
N LEU A 152 8.72 -15.82 3.25
CA LEU A 152 9.66 -16.95 3.27
C LEU A 152 10.02 -17.43 4.68
N GLY A 153 9.63 -16.69 5.72
CA GLY A 153 10.02 -16.96 7.10
C GLY A 153 11.52 -16.79 7.36
N VAL A 154 12.18 -15.84 6.69
CA VAL A 154 13.62 -15.57 6.85
C VAL A 154 13.86 -14.25 7.60
N PRO A 155 15.05 -14.05 8.21
CA PRO A 155 15.40 -12.76 8.79
C PRO A 155 15.39 -11.64 7.73
N ILE A 156 14.86 -10.47 8.08
CA ILE A 156 14.85 -9.32 7.16
C ILE A 156 16.24 -8.91 6.67
N SER A 157 17.29 -9.14 7.48
CA SER A 157 18.69 -8.88 7.12
C SER A 157 19.21 -9.76 5.97
N GLN A 158 18.49 -10.83 5.61
CA GLN A 158 18.78 -11.68 4.46
C GLN A 158 18.23 -11.11 3.16
N VAL A 159 17.37 -10.09 3.24
CA VAL A 159 16.70 -9.46 2.10
C VAL A 159 17.22 -8.05 1.89
N SER A 160 17.51 -7.70 0.64
CA SER A 160 17.94 -6.37 0.24
C SER A 160 17.19 -5.90 -0.98
N ILE A 161 17.22 -4.59 -1.22
CA ILE A 161 16.59 -3.95 -2.37
C ILE A 161 17.65 -3.31 -3.27
N VAL A 162 17.44 -3.41 -4.58
CA VAL A 162 18.16 -2.66 -5.61
C VAL A 162 17.13 -1.82 -6.35
N HIS A 163 17.28 -0.50 -6.28
CA HIS A 163 16.44 0.48 -6.99
C HIS A 163 17.27 1.69 -7.43
N GLY A 164 16.78 2.42 -8.43
CA GLY A 164 17.40 3.67 -8.90
C GLY A 164 18.54 3.53 -9.91
N ASP A 165 19.10 2.34 -10.08
CA ASP A 165 20.13 2.05 -11.10
C ASP A 165 19.48 1.36 -12.31
N THR A 166 19.19 2.12 -13.38
CA THR A 166 18.50 1.62 -14.58
C THR A 166 19.32 0.64 -15.40
N ASP A 167 20.63 0.51 -15.15
CA ASP A 167 21.44 -0.55 -15.76
C ASP A 167 21.21 -1.91 -15.06
N LYS A 168 20.68 -1.88 -13.82
CA LYS A 168 20.43 -3.07 -13.01
C LYS A 168 18.96 -3.45 -12.91
N VAL A 169 18.06 -2.46 -12.81
CA VAL A 169 16.64 -2.71 -12.56
C VAL A 169 15.81 -2.69 -13.83
N GLN A 170 14.74 -3.47 -13.85
CA GLN A 170 13.76 -3.43 -14.93
C GLN A 170 13.11 -2.03 -15.00
N PHE A 171 12.67 -1.64 -16.20
CA PHE A 171 11.93 -0.40 -16.35
C PHE A 171 10.71 -0.39 -15.42
N GLY A 172 10.49 0.74 -14.76
CA GLY A 172 9.37 0.95 -13.87
C GLY A 172 8.78 2.33 -14.03
N MET A 173 7.62 2.53 -13.44
CA MET A 173 6.96 3.85 -13.44
C MET A 173 7.37 4.68 -12.22
N GLY A 174 8.14 4.12 -11.28
CA GLY A 174 8.70 4.87 -10.17
C GLY A 174 7.69 5.22 -9.08
N THR A 175 8.08 6.15 -8.23
CA THR A 175 7.37 6.46 -6.97
C THR A 175 6.76 7.84 -6.97
N TYR A 176 5.44 7.88 -7.07
CA TYR A 176 4.57 9.05 -6.92
C TYR A 176 3.13 8.58 -6.69
N GLY A 177 2.16 9.50 -6.53
CA GLY A 177 0.73 9.13 -6.48
C GLY A 177 0.35 8.09 -5.42
N SER A 178 1.17 7.95 -4.37
CA SER A 178 1.07 6.91 -3.34
C SER A 178 0.99 5.49 -3.93
N ARG A 179 1.76 5.19 -4.99
CA ARG A 179 1.61 3.95 -5.76
C ARG A 179 2.56 2.80 -5.39
N SER A 180 3.68 3.07 -4.73
CA SER A 180 4.73 2.06 -4.53
C SER A 180 4.24 0.82 -3.78
N ALA A 181 3.36 0.98 -2.79
CA ALA A 181 2.76 -0.15 -2.10
C ALA A 181 1.70 -0.84 -2.98
N ALA A 182 0.74 -0.10 -3.50
CA ALA A 182 -0.38 -0.68 -4.26
C ALA A 182 0.02 -1.34 -5.58
N VAL A 183 1.13 -0.92 -6.21
CA VAL A 183 1.58 -1.42 -7.51
C VAL A 183 2.94 -2.10 -7.39
N GLY A 184 3.92 -1.46 -6.75
CA GLY A 184 5.28 -1.99 -6.58
C GLY A 184 5.35 -3.22 -5.68
N LEU A 185 4.79 -3.18 -4.46
CA LEU A 185 4.73 -4.38 -3.60
C LEU A 185 3.93 -5.50 -4.26
N THR A 186 2.89 -5.18 -5.02
CA THR A 186 2.13 -6.21 -5.76
C THR A 186 2.96 -6.82 -6.89
N ALA A 187 3.77 -6.03 -7.61
CA ALA A 187 4.73 -6.58 -8.57
C ALA A 187 5.74 -7.52 -7.88
N ILE A 188 6.25 -7.16 -6.70
CA ILE A 188 7.12 -8.01 -5.88
C ILE A 188 6.39 -9.29 -5.49
N LEU A 189 5.15 -9.20 -5.00
CA LEU A 189 4.32 -10.36 -4.67
C LEU A 189 4.11 -11.29 -5.88
N LYS A 190 3.89 -10.74 -7.07
CA LYS A 190 3.72 -11.51 -8.30
C LYS A 190 5.02 -12.20 -8.74
N ALA A 191 6.17 -11.56 -8.53
CA ALA A 191 7.48 -12.19 -8.75
C ALA A 191 7.74 -13.28 -7.70
N MET A 192 7.37 -13.05 -6.44
CA MET A 192 7.43 -14.04 -5.35
C MET A 192 6.59 -15.27 -5.65
N GLU A 193 5.34 -15.12 -6.10
CA GLU A 193 4.46 -16.24 -6.46
C GLU A 193 5.12 -17.18 -7.49
N LYS A 194 5.78 -16.61 -8.50
CA LYS A 194 6.52 -17.38 -9.51
C LYS A 194 7.77 -18.04 -8.93
N MET A 195 8.54 -17.29 -8.12
CA MET A 195 9.77 -17.78 -7.49
C MET A 195 9.46 -18.93 -6.53
N GLU A 196 8.42 -18.79 -5.71
CA GLU A 196 7.92 -19.83 -4.81
C GLU A 196 7.48 -21.07 -5.57
N ALA A 197 6.73 -20.92 -6.67
CA ALA A 197 6.32 -22.05 -7.50
C ALA A 197 7.54 -22.82 -8.06
N LYS A 198 8.57 -22.10 -8.56
CA LYS A 198 9.82 -22.73 -9.01
C LYS A 198 10.55 -23.42 -7.86
N ALA A 199 10.71 -22.74 -6.73
CA ALA A 199 11.39 -23.27 -5.55
C ALA A 199 10.70 -24.51 -4.97
N LYS A 200 9.36 -24.52 -4.92
CA LYS A 200 8.57 -25.67 -4.46
C LYS A 200 8.76 -26.89 -5.35
N LYS A 201 8.86 -26.72 -6.67
CA LYS A 201 9.17 -27.83 -7.59
C LYS A 201 10.56 -28.41 -7.35
N ILE A 202 11.55 -27.55 -7.13
CA ILE A 202 12.92 -27.97 -6.81
C ILE A 202 12.94 -28.73 -5.47
N ALA A 203 12.27 -28.19 -4.45
CA ALA A 203 12.17 -28.81 -3.13
C ALA A 203 11.43 -30.16 -3.17
N ALA A 204 10.30 -30.23 -3.88
CA ALA A 204 9.52 -31.45 -4.07
C ALA A 204 10.35 -32.56 -4.73
N HIS A 205 11.09 -32.22 -5.79
CA HIS A 205 11.99 -33.14 -6.47
C HIS A 205 13.12 -33.62 -5.56
N ALA A 206 13.75 -32.72 -4.81
CA ALA A 206 14.83 -33.05 -3.88
C ALA A 206 14.37 -33.92 -2.69
N LEU A 207 13.11 -33.77 -2.25
CA LEU A 207 12.53 -34.50 -1.12
C LEU A 207 11.75 -35.77 -1.53
N GLU A 208 11.67 -36.04 -2.84
CA GLU A 208 10.86 -37.10 -3.44
C GLU A 208 9.40 -37.04 -2.94
N ALA A 209 8.81 -35.84 -3.02
CA ALA A 209 7.47 -35.55 -2.54
C ALA A 209 6.62 -34.86 -3.62
N SER A 210 5.31 -34.78 -3.40
CA SER A 210 4.41 -34.01 -4.26
C SER A 210 4.62 -32.51 -4.06
N GLU A 211 4.59 -31.71 -5.13
CA GLU A 211 4.63 -30.25 -5.07
C GLU A 211 3.50 -29.67 -4.19
N ALA A 212 2.32 -30.29 -4.25
CA ALA A 212 1.15 -29.87 -3.49
C ALA A 212 1.33 -30.01 -1.97
N ASP A 213 2.24 -30.88 -1.53
CA ASP A 213 2.52 -31.13 -0.12
C ASP A 213 3.61 -30.20 0.43
N ILE A 214 4.25 -29.38 -0.42
CA ILE A 214 5.32 -28.47 -0.01
C ILE A 214 4.78 -27.14 0.53
N VAL A 215 5.08 -26.89 1.81
CA VAL A 215 4.85 -25.61 2.49
C VAL A 215 6.18 -24.90 2.75
N ILE A 216 6.14 -23.56 2.83
CA ILE A 216 7.32 -22.74 3.15
C ILE A 216 7.12 -22.18 4.55
N GLU A 217 8.00 -22.53 5.47
CA GLU A 217 7.92 -22.11 6.87
C GLU A 217 9.33 -21.92 7.43
N ASN A 218 9.56 -20.79 8.11
CA ASN A 218 10.81 -20.49 8.82
C ASN A 218 12.08 -20.66 7.96
N GLY A 219 12.03 -20.26 6.68
CA GLY A 219 13.16 -20.36 5.76
C GLY A 219 13.39 -21.77 5.20
N GLU A 220 12.44 -22.68 5.37
CA GLU A 220 12.51 -24.07 4.92
C GLU A 220 11.31 -24.45 4.04
N PHE A 221 11.52 -25.42 3.15
CA PHE A 221 10.48 -26.09 2.38
C PHE A 221 10.22 -27.44 3.03
N LYS A 222 9.00 -27.66 3.53
CA LYS A 222 8.61 -28.85 4.31
C LYS A 222 7.54 -29.66 3.60
N VAL A 223 7.63 -30.99 3.71
CA VAL A 223 6.57 -31.89 3.26
C VAL A 223 5.53 -32.03 4.37
N THR A 224 4.30 -31.63 4.08
CA THR A 224 3.18 -31.65 5.03
C THR A 224 2.98 -33.04 5.65
N GLY A 225 2.85 -33.09 6.98
CA GLY A 225 2.63 -34.35 7.72
C GLY A 225 3.87 -35.21 7.93
N THR A 226 5.07 -34.71 7.62
CA THR A 226 6.35 -35.43 7.81
C THR A 226 7.41 -34.52 8.46
N ASP A 227 8.58 -35.08 8.74
CA ASP A 227 9.79 -34.37 9.18
C ASP A 227 10.72 -34.00 8.02
N LYS A 228 10.38 -34.35 6.76
CA LYS A 228 11.18 -34.01 5.58
C LYS A 228 11.15 -32.51 5.32
N ALA A 229 12.33 -31.90 5.29
CA ALA A 229 12.51 -30.49 5.02
C ALA A 229 13.81 -30.22 4.26
N ILE A 230 13.85 -29.13 3.49
CA ILE A 230 15.06 -28.60 2.86
C ILE A 230 15.12 -27.08 3.06
N ALA A 231 16.24 -26.57 3.56
CA ALA A 231 16.41 -25.14 3.81
C ALA A 231 16.50 -24.34 2.50
N LEU A 232 16.02 -23.08 2.51
CA LEU A 232 16.06 -22.18 1.36
C LEU A 232 17.44 -22.06 0.69
N PRO A 233 18.57 -21.94 1.43
CA PRO A 233 19.90 -21.92 0.78
C PRO A 233 20.22 -23.19 0.00
N MET A 234 19.72 -24.35 0.43
CA MET A 234 19.93 -25.62 -0.26
C MET A 234 19.08 -25.71 -1.53
N VAL A 235 17.84 -25.23 -1.49
CA VAL A 235 16.99 -25.11 -2.69
C VAL A 235 17.60 -24.13 -3.69
N ALA A 236 18.09 -22.99 -3.22
CA ALA A 236 18.78 -22.01 -4.06
C ALA A 236 20.04 -22.62 -4.70
N LEU A 237 20.90 -23.27 -3.91
CA LEU A 237 22.10 -23.92 -4.43
C LEU A 237 21.77 -25.02 -5.45
N ALA A 238 20.73 -25.82 -5.21
CA ALA A 238 20.25 -26.83 -6.18
C ALA A 238 19.81 -26.17 -7.50
N ALA A 239 19.12 -25.03 -7.43
CA ALA A 239 18.71 -24.26 -8.60
C ALA A 239 19.91 -23.83 -9.47
N TYR A 240 21.01 -23.39 -8.86
CA TYR A 240 22.17 -22.89 -9.61
C TYR A 240 23.16 -23.96 -10.03
N THR A 241 23.38 -25.01 -9.22
CA THR A 241 24.22 -26.15 -9.61
C THR A 241 23.56 -26.97 -10.71
N ALA A 242 22.23 -27.07 -10.66
CA ALA A 242 21.40 -27.68 -11.69
C ALA A 242 21.72 -29.15 -12.02
N HIS A 243 22.44 -29.86 -11.15
CA HIS A 243 22.81 -31.27 -11.38
C HIS A 243 21.60 -32.22 -11.29
N ASN A 244 20.55 -31.81 -10.56
CA ASN A 244 19.38 -32.64 -10.28
C ASN A 244 18.11 -31.77 -10.20
N LEU A 245 17.80 -31.07 -11.29
CA LEU A 245 16.52 -30.35 -11.43
C LEU A 245 15.48 -31.24 -12.09
N PRO A 246 14.18 -30.96 -11.90
CA PRO A 246 13.14 -31.53 -12.72
C PRO A 246 13.41 -31.34 -14.22
N ASP A 247 13.07 -32.33 -15.03
CA ASP A 247 13.25 -32.28 -16.49
C ASP A 247 12.59 -31.03 -17.09
N GLY A 248 13.32 -30.35 -17.97
CA GLY A 248 12.85 -29.13 -18.64
C GLY A 248 12.87 -27.86 -17.79
N MET A 249 13.37 -27.90 -16.55
CA MET A 249 13.53 -26.70 -15.72
C MET A 249 14.85 -25.98 -16.01
N GLU A 250 14.77 -24.66 -16.25
CA GLU A 250 15.95 -23.81 -16.38
C GLU A 250 16.67 -23.59 -15.02
N PRO A 251 18.01 -23.56 -14.99
CA PRO A 251 18.78 -23.19 -13.80
C PRO A 251 18.45 -21.81 -13.22
N GLY A 252 18.83 -21.61 -11.97
CA GLY A 252 18.71 -20.36 -11.21
C GLY A 252 17.36 -20.18 -10.50
N LEU A 253 17.33 -19.30 -9.49
CA LEU A 253 16.13 -19.00 -8.71
C LEU A 253 15.85 -17.50 -8.73
N LYS A 254 15.30 -17.05 -9.85
CA LYS A 254 15.16 -15.65 -10.21
C LYS A 254 13.90 -15.50 -11.06
N GLU A 255 12.94 -14.71 -10.60
CA GLU A 255 11.67 -14.51 -11.31
C GLU A 255 11.28 -13.04 -11.31
N SER A 256 10.57 -12.63 -12.37
CA SER A 256 10.12 -11.25 -12.54
C SER A 256 8.64 -11.13 -12.88
N ALA A 257 8.08 -9.96 -12.61
CA ALA A 257 6.70 -9.63 -12.91
C ALA A 257 6.55 -8.15 -13.27
N PHE A 258 5.65 -7.90 -14.23
CA PHE A 258 5.07 -6.61 -14.52
C PHE A 258 3.62 -6.66 -14.04
N TYR A 259 3.21 -5.69 -13.24
CA TYR A 259 1.88 -5.60 -12.67
C TYR A 259 1.18 -4.34 -13.14
N ASP A 260 0.15 -4.54 -13.97
CA ASP A 260 -0.83 -3.53 -14.32
C ASP A 260 -2.04 -3.67 -13.39
N PRO A 261 -2.32 -2.68 -12.52
CA PRO A 261 -3.42 -2.81 -11.55
C PRO A 261 -4.78 -2.80 -12.26
N THR A 262 -5.79 -3.44 -11.66
CA THR A 262 -7.15 -3.51 -12.22
C THR A 262 -8.05 -2.35 -11.76
N ASN A 263 -7.70 -1.71 -10.65
CA ASN A 263 -8.35 -0.51 -10.11
C ASN A 263 -7.31 0.36 -9.38
N PHE A 264 -7.71 1.55 -8.94
CA PHE A 264 -6.98 2.34 -7.95
C PHE A 264 -7.24 1.77 -6.54
N THR A 265 -6.44 2.21 -5.57
CA THR A 265 -6.80 2.06 -4.16
C THR A 265 -7.41 3.36 -3.65
N PHE A 266 -8.39 3.27 -2.74
CA PHE A 266 -9.13 4.43 -2.23
C PHE A 266 -9.01 4.60 -0.72
N PRO A 267 -7.79 4.78 -0.16
CA PRO A 267 -7.65 5.10 1.25
C PRO A 267 -8.45 6.35 1.59
N ALA A 268 -9.19 6.27 2.68
CA ALA A 268 -10.03 7.32 3.19
C ALA A 268 -9.67 7.61 4.65
N GLY A 269 -10.03 8.81 5.12
CA GLY A 269 -9.79 9.19 6.51
C GLY A 269 -10.61 10.40 6.93
N ALA A 270 -10.67 10.61 8.24
CA ALA A 270 -11.28 11.78 8.86
C ALA A 270 -10.25 12.49 9.73
N TYR A 271 -10.01 13.77 9.43
CA TYR A 271 -9.19 14.67 10.23
C TYR A 271 -10.08 15.69 10.90
N ILE A 272 -9.86 15.89 12.20
CA ILE A 272 -10.51 16.94 12.98
C ILE A 272 -9.42 17.76 13.64
N CYS A 273 -9.45 19.07 13.43
CA CYS A 273 -8.51 20.01 14.02
C CYS A 273 -9.30 21.03 14.84
N GLU A 274 -8.95 21.13 16.11
CA GLU A 274 -9.36 22.25 16.96
C GLU A 274 -8.21 23.27 16.96
N LEU A 275 -8.55 24.55 16.81
CA LEU A 275 -7.59 25.63 16.80
C LEU A 275 -8.11 26.81 17.62
N GLU A 276 -7.19 27.50 18.28
CA GLU A 276 -7.43 28.74 18.98
C GLU A 276 -6.81 29.91 18.20
N VAL A 277 -7.50 31.04 18.16
CA VAL A 277 -7.03 32.25 17.48
C VAL A 277 -7.05 33.42 18.45
N ASP A 278 -5.91 34.09 18.57
CA ASP A 278 -5.83 35.41 19.18
C ASP A 278 -6.43 36.43 18.22
N ALA A 279 -7.54 37.06 18.62
CA ALA A 279 -8.30 37.94 17.72
C ALA A 279 -7.56 39.23 17.36
N ALA A 280 -6.59 39.68 18.18
CA ALA A 280 -5.86 40.91 17.95
C ALA A 280 -4.69 40.72 17.00
N THR A 281 -4.06 39.54 17.02
CA THR A 281 -2.82 39.26 16.29
C THR A 281 -2.99 38.27 15.14
N GLY A 282 -4.09 37.50 15.13
CA GLY A 282 -4.31 36.40 14.20
C GLY A 282 -3.43 35.18 14.47
N LYS A 283 -2.67 35.14 15.58
CA LYS A 283 -1.84 34.00 15.94
C LYS A 283 -2.71 32.79 16.26
N THR A 284 -2.38 31.65 15.64
CA THR A 284 -3.08 30.38 15.83
C THR A 284 -2.24 29.40 16.65
N SER A 285 -2.89 28.59 17.48
CA SER A 285 -2.30 27.47 18.23
C SER A 285 -3.23 26.29 18.31
#